data_AF-A0A101FQB9-F1
#
_entry.id   AF-A0A101FQB9-F1
#
_cell.length_a   1.000
_cell.length_b   1.000
_cell.length_c   1.000
_cell.angle_alpha   90.00
_cell.angle_beta   90.00
_cell.angle_gamma   90.00
#
_symmetry.space_group_name_H-M   'P 1'
#
loop_
_entity.id
_entity.type
_entity.pdbx_description
1 polymer ?
#
loop_
_entity_poly.entity_id
_entity_poly.type
_entity_poly.pdbx_seq_one_letter_code
_entity_poly.pdbx_strand_id
1 'polypeptide(L)'
;MFLGGQKGATAPLVDSIDRAREGWHVALHNFNFAAPDYIDFAVFSISAAECYYTALLQEAKRKGLTAWRDEELVPVATSSPVPGKHREPS
;
A
#
# COMPACT_ATOMS: atom_id res chain seq x y z
N MET A 1 -10.04 -14.94 25.22
CA MET A 1 -9.28 -13.70 25.52
C MET A 1 -8.11 -13.65 24.54
N PHE A 2 -8.16 -12.76 23.55
CA PHE A 2 -7.07 -12.61 22.58
C PHE A 2 -5.93 -11.85 23.24
N LEU A 3 -4.75 -12.46 23.24
CA LEU A 3 -3.51 -11.92 23.79
C LEU A 3 -3.10 -10.69 22.98
N GLY A 4 -2.79 -9.62 23.71
CA GLY A 4 -2.20 -8.40 23.17
C GLY A 4 -0.89 -8.72 22.45
N GLY A 5 -0.94 -8.66 21.12
CA GLY A 5 0.24 -8.54 20.30
C GLY A 5 0.81 -7.14 20.48
N GLN A 6 2.03 -7.05 20.99
CA GLN A 6 2.81 -5.81 21.02
C GLN A 6 2.77 -5.17 19.63
N LYS A 7 2.11 -4.02 19.49
CA LYS A 7 2.29 -3.13 18.34
C LYS A 7 3.69 -2.53 18.46
N GLY A 8 4.68 -3.25 17.94
CA GLY A 8 6.03 -2.72 17.76
C GLY A 8 5.99 -1.44 16.92
N ALA A 9 7.02 -0.59 17.05
CA ALA A 9 7.15 0.72 16.42
C ALA A 9 6.98 0.77 14.87
N THR A 10 6.75 -0.37 14.23
CA THR A 10 6.42 -0.54 12.81
C THR A 10 4.94 -0.31 12.51
N ALA A 11 4.01 -0.71 13.40
CA ALA A 11 2.58 -0.45 13.27
C ALA A 11 2.23 1.06 13.13
N PRO A 12 2.78 1.98 13.93
CA PRO A 12 2.46 3.41 13.79
C PRO A 12 2.98 4.04 12.50
N LEU A 13 4.08 3.55 11.92
CA LEU A 13 4.59 4.05 10.65
C LEU A 13 3.71 3.60 9.47
N VAL A 14 3.30 2.33 9.46
CA VAL A 14 2.36 1.80 8.45
C VAL A 14 1.02 2.54 8.52
N ASP A 15 0.47 2.72 9.72
CA ASP A 15 -0.78 3.50 9.92
C ASP A 15 -0.63 4.95 9.40
N SER A 16 0.55 5.56 9.57
CA SER A 16 0.84 6.91 9.08
C SER A 16 0.95 6.98 7.56
N ILE A 17 1.54 5.95 6.93
CA ILE A 17 1.63 5.82 5.46
C ILE A 17 0.23 5.70 4.85
N ASP A 18 -0.64 4.86 5.44
CA ASP A 18 -2.00 4.69 4.96
C ASP A 18 -2.81 5.99 5.08
N ARG A 19 -2.69 6.70 6.21
CA ARG A 19 -3.32 8.01 6.39
C ARG A 19 -2.79 9.07 5.43
N ALA A 20 -1.49 9.09 5.17
CA ALA A 20 -0.89 10.02 4.23
C ALA A 20 -1.36 9.74 2.79
N ARG A 21 -1.47 8.46 2.40
CA ARG A 21 -2.05 8.06 1.10
C ARG A 21 -3.49 8.55 0.97
N GLU A 22 -4.31 8.31 1.99
CA GLU A 22 -5.70 8.75 1.99
C GLU A 22 -5.81 10.28 1.92
N GLY A 23 -5.01 10.99 2.70
CA GLY A 23 -4.94 12.45 2.67
C GLY A 23 -4.56 13.00 1.29
N TRP A 24 -3.63 12.34 0.59
CA TRP A 24 -3.27 12.71 -0.78
C TRP A 24 -4.43 12.49 -1.77
N HIS A 25 -5.13 11.34 -1.68
CA HIS A 25 -6.32 11.11 -2.49
C HIS A 25 -7.43 12.13 -2.22
N VAL A 26 -7.63 12.51 -0.96
CA VAL A 26 -8.60 13.57 -0.60
C VAL A 26 -8.18 14.91 -1.19
N ALA A 27 -6.90 15.27 -1.16
CA ALA A 27 -6.41 16.51 -1.77
C ALA A 27 -6.65 16.54 -3.30
N LEU A 28 -6.38 15.42 -3.98
CA LEU A 28 -6.68 15.24 -5.41
C LEU A 28 -8.17 15.35 -5.69
N HIS A 29 -9.01 14.73 -4.85
CA HIS A 29 -10.46 14.82 -4.97
C HIS A 29 -10.95 16.27 -4.81
N ASN A 30 -10.46 16.98 -3.79
CA ASN A 30 -10.86 18.35 -3.47
C ASN A 30 -10.49 19.34 -4.58
N PHE A 31 -9.40 19.11 -5.31
CA PHE A 31 -9.03 19.93 -6.46
C PHE A 31 -10.12 19.98 -7.53
N ASN A 32 -10.88 18.90 -7.73
CA ASN A 32 -11.99 18.87 -8.69
C ASN A 32 -13.14 19.83 -8.33
N PHE A 33 -13.19 20.29 -7.08
CA PHE A 33 -14.22 21.18 -6.56
C PHE A 33 -13.64 22.53 -6.11
N ALA A 34 -12.36 22.78 -6.40
CA ALA A 34 -11.71 24.03 -6.02
C ALA A 34 -12.34 25.21 -6.77
N ALA A 35 -12.71 26.26 -6.03
CA ALA A 35 -13.08 27.53 -6.65
C ALA A 35 -11.83 28.13 -7.34
N PRO A 36 -12.01 28.96 -8.41
CA PRO A 36 -10.89 29.52 -9.16
C PRO A 36 -9.83 30.20 -8.27
N ASP A 37 -10.26 30.97 -7.28
CA ASP A 37 -9.38 31.71 -6.36
C ASP A 37 -8.59 30.79 -5.39
N TYR A 38 -8.96 29.50 -5.32
CA TYR A 38 -8.34 28.51 -4.43
C TYR A 38 -7.54 27.44 -5.18
N ILE A 39 -7.37 27.55 -6.50
CA ILE A 39 -6.63 26.58 -7.31
C ILE A 39 -5.17 26.46 -6.82
N ASP A 40 -4.49 27.59 -6.59
CA ASP A 40 -3.10 27.58 -6.13
C ASP A 40 -2.96 26.89 -4.76
N PHE A 41 -3.90 27.13 -3.86
CA PHE A 41 -3.94 26.46 -2.56
C PHE A 41 -4.20 24.95 -2.70
N ALA A 42 -5.09 24.54 -3.60
CA ALA A 42 -5.38 23.14 -3.86
C ALA A 42 -4.17 22.42 -4.46
N VAL A 43 -3.45 23.04 -5.40
CA VAL A 43 -2.18 22.53 -5.95
C VAL A 43 -1.13 22.39 -4.85
N PHE A 44 -0.94 23.44 -4.04
CA PHE A 44 -0.01 23.39 -2.90
C PHE A 44 -0.35 22.23 -1.95
N SER A 45 -1.63 22.04 -1.64
CA SER A 45 -2.10 20.98 -0.74
C SER A 45 -1.84 19.58 -1.30
N ILE A 46 -2.01 19.38 -2.62
CA ILE A 46 -1.66 18.13 -3.30
C ILE A 46 -0.16 17.87 -3.17
N SER A 47 0.69 18.85 -3.53
CA SER A 47 2.14 18.69 -3.48
C SER A 47 2.64 18.44 -2.05
N ALA A 48 2.07 19.11 -1.05
CA ALA A 48 2.41 18.90 0.35
C ALA A 48 2.05 17.47 0.81
N ALA A 49 0.86 16.97 0.46
CA ALA A 49 0.43 15.62 0.80
C ALA A 49 1.27 14.54 0.12
N GLU A 50 1.60 14.72 -1.17
CA GLU A 50 2.47 13.83 -1.93
C GLU A 50 3.89 13.77 -1.32
N CYS A 51 4.47 14.93 -1.01
CA CYS A 51 5.79 15.01 -0.39
C CYS A 51 5.82 14.29 0.96
N TYR A 52 4.77 14.47 1.77
CA TYR A 52 4.67 13.81 3.07
C TYR A 52 4.54 12.28 2.94
N TYR A 53 3.66 11.80 2.05
CA TYR A 53 3.52 10.38 1.76
C TYR A 53 4.85 9.76 1.28
N THR A 54 5.55 10.44 0.37
CA THR A 54 6.84 10.00 -0.17
C THR A 54 7.93 9.92 0.92
N ALA A 55 7.97 10.91 1.82
CA ALA A 55 8.92 10.90 2.94
C ALA A 55 8.71 9.69 3.86
N LEU A 56 7.44 9.36 4.17
CA LEU A 56 7.12 8.18 4.99
C LEU A 56 7.49 6.86 4.30
N LEU A 57 7.29 6.76 2.98
CA LEU A 57 7.74 5.59 2.22
C LEU A 57 9.28 5.43 2.24
N GLN A 58 10.02 6.53 2.13
CA GLN A 58 11.47 6.51 2.24
C GLN A 58 11.92 6.09 3.64
N GLU A 59 11.23 6.54 4.69
CA GLU A 59 11.49 6.11 6.06
C GLU A 59 11.22 4.61 6.25
N ALA A 60 10.10 4.11 5.74
CA ALA A 60 9.78 2.69 5.80
C ALA A 60 10.82 1.84 5.07
N LYS A 61 11.26 2.27 3.89
CA LYS A 61 12.35 1.61 3.15
C LYS A 61 13.65 1.59 3.94
N ARG A 62 14.02 2.71 4.58
CA ARG A 62 15.21 2.78 5.46
C ARG A 62 15.12 1.84 6.66
N LYS A 63 13.91 1.59 7.17
CA LYS A 63 13.64 0.66 8.28
C LYS A 63 13.51 -0.79 7.82
N GLY A 64 13.70 -1.08 6.53
CA GLY A 64 13.58 -2.43 5.98
C GLY A 64 12.15 -2.97 5.97
N LEU A 65 11.15 -2.09 6.05
CA LEU A 65 9.75 -2.49 5.94
C LEU A 65 9.44 -2.80 4.48
N THR A 66 9.05 -4.04 4.21
CA THR A 66 8.58 -4.52 2.91
C THR A 66 7.07 -4.77 2.98
N ALA A 67 6.37 -4.54 1.87
CA ALA A 67 4.93 -4.81 1.79
C ALA A 67 4.61 -6.32 1.78
N TRP A 68 5.59 -7.16 1.47
CA TRP A 68 5.48 -8.61 1.34
C TRP A 68 6.46 -9.29 2.30
N ARG A 69 6.06 -10.43 2.86
CA ARG A 69 6.99 -11.32 3.57
C ARG A 69 7.74 -12.16 2.55
N ASP A 70 9.01 -12.44 2.79
CA ASP A 70 9.85 -13.20 1.86
C ASP A 70 9.35 -14.64 1.64
N GLU A 71 8.49 -15.16 2.52
CA GLU A 71 8.01 -16.55 2.44
C GLU A 71 6.94 -16.85 1.36
N GLU A 72 6.41 -15.87 0.60
CA GLU A 72 5.17 -16.08 -0.16
C GLU A 72 5.26 -15.85 -1.68
N LEU A 73 6.45 -15.69 -2.25
CA LEU A 73 6.60 -15.55 -3.71
C LEU A 73 6.90 -16.91 -4.36
N VAL A 74 5.93 -17.82 -4.36
CA VAL A 74 6.01 -19.06 -5.15
C VAL A 74 5.50 -18.76 -6.58
N PRO A 75 6.29 -19.00 -7.64
CA PRO A 75 5.81 -18.83 -9.00
C PRO A 75 4.59 -19.71 -9.26
N VAL A 76 3.51 -19.10 -9.76
CA VAL A 76 2.24 -19.80 -10.06
C VAL A 76 2.41 -20.96 -11.06
N ALA A 77 3.50 -20.97 -11.83
CA ALA A 77 3.81 -21.99 -12.83
C ALA A 77 4.16 -23.37 -12.25
N THR A 78 4.48 -23.47 -10.96
CA THR A 78 4.88 -24.74 -10.33
C THR A 78 3.75 -25.49 -9.61
N SER A 79 2.56 -24.89 -9.48
CA SER A 79 1.42 -25.52 -8.79
C SER A 79 0.40 -26.10 -9.77
N SER A 80 0.79 -27.09 -10.57
CA SER A 80 -0.16 -28.13 -10.98
C SER A 80 0.56 -29.38 -11.51
N PRO A 81 0.40 -30.56 -10.88
CA PRO A 81 0.54 -31.80 -11.60
C PRO A 81 -0.69 -31.94 -12.50
N VAL A 82 -0.48 -31.96 -13.82
CA VAL A 82 -1.53 -32.36 -14.77
C VAL A 82 -1.95 -33.79 -14.40
N PRO A 83 -3.21 -34.05 -13.99
CA PRO A 83 -3.67 -35.40 -13.79
C PRO A 83 -3.75 -36.05 -15.18
N GLY A 84 -2.90 -37.05 -15.41
CA GLY A 84 -2.95 -37.88 -16.61
C GLY A 84 -4.36 -38.43 -16.79
N LYS A 85 -4.96 -38.15 -17.95
CA LYS A 85 -6.22 -38.76 -18.35
C LYS A 85 -6.03 -40.28 -18.37
N HIS A 86 -6.72 -40.97 -17.46
CA HIS A 86 -6.81 -42.41 -17.45
C HIS A 86 -7.44 -42.92 -18.76
N ARG A 87 -6.79 -43.95 -19.30
CA ARG A 87 -7.08 -44.77 -20.48
C ARG A 87 -8.52 -45.34 -20.41
N GLU A 88 -9.32 -45.17 -21.46
CA GLU A 88 -10.48 -46.06 -21.71
C GLU A 88 -9.99 -47.39 -22.31
N PRO A 89 -10.47 -48.55 -21.83
CA PRO A 89 -10.29 -49.82 -22.53
C PRO A 89 -11.41 -50.07 -23.56
N SER A 90 -11.02 -50.47 -24.77
CA SER A 90 -11.88 -51.13 -25.77
C SER A 90 -12.03 -52.62 -25.50
#